data_AF-A0A0P8AED5-F1
#
_entry.id   AF-A0A0P8AED5-F1
#
_cell.length_a   1.000
_cell.length_b   1.000
_cell.length_c   1.000
_cell.angle_alpha   90.00
_cell.angle_beta   90.00
_cell.angle_gamma   90.00
#
_symmetry.space_group_name_H-M   'P 1'
#
loop_
_entity.id
_entity.type
_entity.pdbx_description
1 polymer ?
#
loop_
_entity_poly.entity_id
_entity_poly.type
_entity_poly.pdbx_seq_one_letter_code
_entity_poly.pdbx_strand_id
1 'polypeptide(L)'
;MYTIPLQAIVLYLISGYLHRSLSSISKILYILLMLPGTIAHETSHALAALLMGSRITEFSVIPSGDTLGHVEYTAPKIPIIGNVAISIAPLIGCPVILLLISSYFGVHFDLHSGSFDILTEIKFLLDGTHSFITGLDYLSWKTYLFLYFALTLGAGAAPSRTDILSMLPGLIIIVTAFYALNYFGIKIQYLDIIFSSLSASLSIAIIPLLAVAVIIGMLELIAVVKS
;
A
#
# COMPACT_ATOMS: atom_id res chain seq x y z
N MET A 1 11.12 -16.76 -0.70
CA MET A 1 10.60 -15.46 -0.21
C MET A 1 9.47 -15.04 -1.12
N TYR A 2 8.28 -14.80 -0.58
CA TYR A 2 7.19 -14.18 -1.34
C TYR A 2 7.71 -12.92 -2.04
N THR A 3 7.19 -12.62 -3.23
CA THR A 3 7.53 -11.45 -4.06
C THR A 3 7.12 -10.10 -3.41
N ILE A 4 6.90 -10.05 -2.09
CA ILE A 4 6.56 -8.84 -1.31
C ILE A 4 7.53 -7.68 -1.58
N PRO A 5 8.87 -7.86 -1.66
CA PRO A 5 9.75 -6.75 -2.01
C PRO A 5 9.47 -6.19 -3.40
N LEU A 6 9.17 -7.06 -4.38
CA LEU A 6 8.79 -6.63 -5.72
C LEU A 6 7.47 -5.85 -5.68
N GLN A 7 6.45 -6.36 -4.99
CA GLN A 7 5.16 -5.68 -4.83
C GLN A 7 5.34 -4.31 -4.16
N ALA A 8 6.14 -4.22 -3.09
CA ALA A 8 6.43 -2.96 -2.43
C ALA A 8 7.17 -1.97 -3.33
N ILE A 9 8.12 -2.45 -4.16
CA ILE A 9 8.81 -1.61 -5.16
C ILE A 9 7.81 -1.12 -6.20
N VAL A 10 6.97 -2.00 -6.75
CA VAL A 10 5.94 -1.64 -7.72
C VAL A 10 5.00 -0.58 -7.14
N LEU A 11 4.50 -0.81 -5.93
CA LEU A 11 3.64 0.13 -5.22
C LEU A 11 4.32 1.50 -5.02
N TYR A 12 5.59 1.51 -4.58
CA TYR A 12 6.38 2.73 -4.41
C TYR A 12 6.57 3.48 -5.74
N LEU A 13 6.89 2.77 -6.83
CA LEU A 13 7.09 3.38 -8.15
C LEU A 13 5.80 3.97 -8.72
N ILE A 14 4.69 3.24 -8.65
CA ILE A 14 3.38 3.71 -9.14
C ILE A 14 2.91 4.91 -8.32
N SER A 15 3.00 4.84 -6.99
CA SER A 15 2.66 5.96 -6.10
C SER A 15 3.53 7.19 -6.41
N GLY A 16 4.84 6.99 -6.63
CA GLY A 16 5.76 8.06 -7.03
C GLY A 16 5.45 8.69 -8.38
N TYR A 17 5.05 7.89 -9.39
CA TYR A 17 4.57 8.41 -10.68
C TYR A 17 3.32 9.27 -10.50
N LEU A 18 2.29 8.74 -9.84
CA LEU A 18 1.02 9.42 -9.60
C LEU A 18 1.21 10.71 -8.79
N HIS A 19 2.08 10.69 -7.78
CA HIS A 19 2.46 11.88 -7.02
C HIS A 19 2.99 12.98 -7.92
N ARG A 20 3.93 12.66 -8.83
CA ARG A 20 4.53 13.64 -9.75
C ARG A 20 3.52 14.17 -10.75
N SER A 21 2.71 13.29 -11.35
CA SER A 21 1.66 13.69 -12.30
C SER A 21 0.65 14.64 -11.65
N LEU A 22 0.12 14.31 -10.46
CA LEU A 22 -0.90 15.14 -9.81
C LEU A 22 -0.34 16.43 -9.17
N SER A 23 0.83 16.36 -8.53
CA SER A 23 1.42 17.55 -7.89
C SER A 23 1.83 18.63 -8.88
N SER A 24 2.07 18.26 -10.15
CA SER A 24 2.38 19.19 -11.24
C SER A 24 1.22 20.14 -11.57
N ILE A 25 -0.02 19.74 -11.30
CA ILE A 25 -1.23 20.52 -11.62
C ILE A 25 -1.46 21.60 -10.57
N SER A 26 -1.54 21.22 -9.29
CA SER A 26 -1.72 22.14 -8.17
C SER A 26 -1.42 21.47 -6.84
N LYS A 27 -0.57 22.10 -6.03
CA LYS A 27 -0.21 21.60 -4.70
C LYS A 27 -1.41 21.50 -3.76
N ILE A 28 -2.31 22.50 -3.78
CA ILE A 28 -3.49 22.53 -2.90
C ILE A 28 -4.47 21.42 -3.29
N LEU A 29 -4.73 21.29 -4.59
CA LEU A 29 -5.64 20.25 -5.09
C LEU A 29 -5.08 18.86 -4.76
N TYR A 30 -3.78 18.66 -4.96
CA TYR A 30 -3.10 17.41 -4.61
C TYR A 30 -3.27 17.05 -3.12
N ILE A 31 -3.04 18.01 -2.21
CA ILE A 31 -3.20 17.78 -0.76
C ILE A 31 -4.64 17.39 -0.42
N LEU A 32 -5.63 18.12 -0.93
CA LEU A 32 -7.05 17.83 -0.69
C LEU A 32 -7.45 16.48 -1.27
N LEU A 33 -6.96 16.16 -2.45
CA LEU A 33 -7.25 14.91 -3.14
C LEU A 33 -6.69 13.73 -2.35
N MET A 34 -5.44 13.81 -1.89
CA MET A 34 -4.75 12.73 -1.16
C MET A 34 -5.14 12.59 0.30
N LEU A 35 -5.88 13.54 0.87
CA LEU A 35 -6.22 13.59 2.29
C LEU A 35 -6.81 12.28 2.85
N PRO A 36 -7.77 11.59 2.18
CA PRO A 36 -8.28 10.32 2.72
C PRO A 36 -7.21 9.23 2.84
N GLY A 37 -6.29 9.18 1.87
CA GLY A 37 -5.14 8.29 1.87
C GLY A 37 -4.20 8.59 3.02
N THR A 38 -3.87 9.87 3.23
CA THR A 38 -3.04 10.32 4.37
C THR A 38 -3.68 9.98 5.70
N ILE A 39 -4.99 10.24 5.88
CA ILE A 39 -5.71 9.90 7.11
C ILE A 39 -5.62 8.39 7.37
N ALA A 40 -5.89 7.56 6.37
CA ALA A 40 -5.80 6.11 6.48
C ALA A 40 -4.37 5.64 6.83
N HIS A 41 -3.35 6.22 6.18
CA HIS A 41 -1.95 5.91 6.41
C HIS A 41 -1.54 6.20 7.86
N GLU A 42 -1.71 7.45 8.30
CA GLU A 42 -1.30 7.89 9.63
C GLU A 42 -2.12 7.19 10.74
N THR A 43 -3.42 6.95 10.50
CA THR A 43 -4.25 6.19 11.44
C THR A 43 -3.77 4.75 11.58
N SER A 44 -3.26 4.14 10.50
CA SER A 44 -2.70 2.79 10.54
C SER A 44 -1.46 2.73 11.43
N HIS A 45 -0.55 3.69 11.29
CA HIS A 45 0.60 3.84 12.19
C HIS A 45 0.16 4.03 13.65
N ALA A 46 -0.78 4.94 13.88
CA ALA A 46 -1.25 5.24 15.23
C ALA A 46 -1.90 4.01 15.90
N LEU A 47 -2.74 3.28 15.17
CA LEU A 47 -3.39 2.07 15.67
C LEU A 47 -2.35 0.99 16.00
N ALA A 48 -1.41 0.74 15.10
CA ALA A 48 -0.34 -0.23 15.34
C ALA A 48 0.54 0.17 16.52
N ALA A 49 0.86 1.45 16.66
CA ALA A 49 1.65 1.97 17.77
C ALA A 49 0.94 1.72 19.12
N LEU A 50 -0.36 2.01 19.20
CA LEU A 50 -1.17 1.73 20.39
C LEU A 50 -1.21 0.24 20.71
N LEU A 51 -1.39 -0.63 19.70
CA LEU A 51 -1.39 -2.09 19.87
C LEU A 51 -0.03 -2.62 20.36
N MET A 52 1.07 -2.03 19.90
CA MET A 52 2.43 -2.36 20.33
C MET A 52 2.81 -1.72 21.67
N GLY A 53 1.87 -1.02 22.32
CA GLY A 53 2.02 -0.45 23.65
C GLY A 53 2.77 0.87 23.69
N SER A 54 2.93 1.55 22.55
CA SER A 54 3.40 2.92 22.46
C SER A 54 2.30 3.91 22.86
N ARG A 55 2.69 5.14 23.18
CA ARG A 55 1.78 6.29 23.33
C ARG A 55 2.00 7.25 22.17
N ILE A 56 0.91 7.73 21.58
CA ILE A 56 0.96 8.76 20.54
C ILE A 56 1.26 10.11 21.20
N THR A 57 2.31 10.79 20.73
CA THR A 57 2.72 12.11 21.22
C THR A 57 2.22 13.21 20.30
N GLU A 58 2.23 12.96 18.98
CA GLU A 58 1.76 13.89 17.97
C GLU A 58 1.05 13.14 16.84
N PHE A 59 -0.01 13.72 16.30
CA PHE A 59 -0.76 13.19 15.16
C PHE A 59 -1.19 14.35 14.27
N SER A 60 -0.69 14.38 13.04
CA SER A 60 -1.07 15.37 12.04
C SER A 60 -1.30 14.72 10.69
N VAL A 61 -2.39 15.11 10.04
CA VAL A 61 -2.70 14.76 8.63
C VAL A 61 -2.53 15.96 7.72
N ILE A 62 -2.01 17.07 8.26
CA ILE A 62 -1.69 18.28 7.52
C ILE A 62 -0.24 18.18 7.07
N PRO A 63 0.06 18.51 5.80
CA PRO A 63 1.42 18.45 5.30
C PRO A 63 2.37 19.33 6.09
N SER A 64 3.53 18.78 6.45
CA SER A 64 4.62 19.50 7.10
C SER A 64 5.92 19.22 6.35
N GLY A 65 6.45 20.25 5.68
CA GLY A 65 7.63 20.09 4.82
C GLY A 65 7.37 19.16 3.64
N ASP A 66 8.09 18.03 3.60
CA ASP A 66 8.06 17.04 2.52
C ASP A 66 7.11 15.86 2.78
N THR A 67 6.44 15.81 3.94
CA THR A 67 5.45 14.76 4.26
C THR A 67 4.03 15.31 4.20
N LEU A 68 3.07 14.45 3.82
CA LEU A 68 1.65 14.79 3.80
C LEU A 68 0.99 14.76 5.18
N GLY A 69 1.61 14.03 6.12
CA GLY A 69 1.21 13.89 7.51
C GLY A 69 2.38 13.30 8.31
N HIS A 70 2.17 13.13 9.61
CA HIS A 70 3.09 12.45 10.49
C HIS A 70 2.41 11.98 11.78
N VAL A 71 2.92 10.88 12.33
CA VAL A 71 2.58 10.40 13.67
C VAL A 71 3.86 10.18 14.45
N GLU A 72 3.94 10.82 15.61
CA GLU A 72 5.01 10.58 16.57
C GLU A 72 4.50 9.71 17.72
N TYR A 73 5.34 8.77 18.14
CA TYR A 73 5.02 7.83 19.20
C TYR A 73 6.24 7.44 20.01
N THR A 74 6.01 7.06 21.27
CA THR A 74 7.07 6.53 22.14
C THR A 74 7.53 5.15 21.67
N ALA A 75 8.73 4.72 22.09
CA ALA A 75 9.22 3.38 21.79
C ALA A 75 8.18 2.29 22.17
N PRO A 76 7.94 1.30 21.29
CA PRO A 76 7.00 0.23 21.59
C PRO A 76 7.56 -0.71 22.66
N LYS A 77 6.67 -1.48 23.31
CA LYS A 77 7.05 -2.41 24.39
C LYS A 77 8.08 -3.45 23.94
N ILE A 78 8.00 -3.86 22.67
CA ILE A 78 8.97 -4.75 22.03
C ILE A 78 9.61 -3.97 20.88
N PRO A 79 10.76 -3.29 21.08
CA PRO A 79 11.31 -2.33 20.13
C PRO A 79 11.45 -2.88 18.70
N ILE A 80 11.99 -4.09 18.55
CA ILE A 80 12.29 -4.66 17.24
C ILE A 80 11.00 -5.03 16.49
N ILE A 81 10.13 -5.84 17.12
CA ILE A 81 8.89 -6.31 16.48
C ILE A 81 7.88 -5.16 16.35
N GLY A 82 7.83 -4.29 17.35
CA GLY A 82 6.92 -3.14 17.38
C GLY A 82 7.23 -2.15 16.29
N ASN A 83 8.49 -1.80 16.07
CA ASN A 83 8.86 -0.89 14.98
C ASN A 83 8.50 -1.48 13.62
N VAL A 84 8.73 -2.78 13.40
CA VAL A 84 8.30 -3.45 12.16
C VAL A 84 6.79 -3.39 12.00
N ALA A 85 6.04 -3.78 13.03
CA ALA A 85 4.58 -3.83 12.99
C ALA A 85 3.97 -2.45 12.71
N ILE A 86 4.51 -1.39 13.31
CA ILE A 86 4.09 -0.01 13.05
C ILE A 86 4.42 0.37 11.62
N SER A 87 5.67 0.20 11.19
CA SER A 87 6.10 0.60 9.83
C SER A 87 5.37 -0.12 8.70
N ILE A 88 4.93 -1.37 8.89
CA ILE A 88 4.12 -2.10 7.88
C ILE A 88 2.63 -1.82 7.98
N ALA A 89 2.16 -1.14 9.03
CA ALA A 89 0.74 -0.98 9.28
C ALA A 89 -0.02 -0.34 8.12
N PRO A 90 0.49 0.72 7.43
CA PRO A 90 -0.20 1.29 6.27
C PRO A 90 -0.33 0.33 5.08
N LEU A 91 0.60 -0.62 4.92
CA LEU A 91 0.55 -1.65 3.87
C LEU A 91 -0.61 -2.63 4.06
N ILE A 92 -1.20 -2.65 5.25
CA ILE A 92 -2.37 -3.47 5.60
C ILE A 92 -3.61 -2.59 5.77
N GLY A 93 -3.50 -1.49 6.53
CA GLY A 93 -4.63 -0.63 6.85
C GLY A 93 -5.25 0.03 5.61
N CYS A 94 -4.44 0.60 4.72
CA CYS A 94 -4.96 1.24 3.50
C CYS A 94 -5.65 0.22 2.57
N PRO A 95 -5.07 -0.97 2.27
CA PRO A 95 -5.77 -1.97 1.47
C PRO A 95 -7.00 -2.60 2.14
N VAL A 96 -7.00 -2.76 3.47
CA VAL A 96 -8.19 -3.22 4.20
C VAL A 96 -9.34 -2.22 4.05
N ILE A 97 -9.07 -0.92 4.19
CA ILE A 97 -10.08 0.12 3.96
C ILE A 97 -10.56 0.08 2.50
N LEU A 98 -9.64 -0.07 1.55
CA LEU A 98 -9.98 -0.17 0.13
C LEU A 98 -10.85 -1.39 -0.19
N LEU A 99 -10.58 -2.54 0.43
CA LEU A 99 -11.38 -3.77 0.30
C LEU A 99 -12.79 -3.59 0.90
N LEU A 100 -12.91 -2.92 2.04
CA LEU A 100 -14.22 -2.60 2.62
C LEU A 100 -15.02 -1.69 1.69
N ILE A 101 -14.38 -0.67 1.13
CA ILE A 101 -14.98 0.23 0.15
C ILE A 101 -15.39 -0.55 -1.12
N SER A 102 -14.53 -1.43 -1.63
CA SER A 102 -14.81 -2.22 -2.83
C SER A 102 -16.03 -3.12 -2.64
N SER A 103 -16.14 -3.75 -1.47
CA SER A 103 -17.29 -4.59 -1.12
C SER A 103 -18.61 -3.80 -1.13
N TYR A 104 -18.60 -2.55 -0.67
CA TYR A 104 -19.77 -1.67 -0.69
C TYR A 104 -20.15 -1.24 -2.11
N PHE A 105 -19.17 -1.02 -2.99
CA PHE A 105 -19.39 -0.63 -4.38
C PHE A 105 -19.62 -1.80 -5.34
N GLY A 106 -19.51 -3.05 -4.87
CA GLY A 106 -19.68 -4.26 -5.69
C GLY A 106 -18.46 -4.59 -6.55
N VAL A 107 -17.29 -4.02 -6.23
CA VAL A 107 -16.01 -4.31 -6.89
C VAL A 107 -15.37 -5.50 -6.19
N HIS A 108 -15.19 -6.59 -6.94
CA HIS A 108 -14.63 -7.83 -6.44
C HIS A 108 -13.15 -7.91 -6.75
N PHE A 109 -12.36 -8.40 -5.80
CA PHE A 109 -10.95 -8.67 -5.97
C PHE A 109 -10.70 -10.17 -5.86
N ASP A 110 -9.94 -10.71 -6.80
CA ASP A 110 -9.44 -12.07 -6.69
C ASP A 110 -8.26 -12.09 -5.71
N LEU A 111 -8.47 -12.72 -4.55
CA LEU A 111 -7.43 -12.89 -3.55
C LEU A 111 -6.45 -13.95 -4.04
N HIS A 112 -5.25 -13.51 -4.43
CA HIS A 112 -4.15 -14.40 -4.78
C HIS A 112 -3.24 -14.62 -3.58
N SER A 113 -2.98 -15.90 -3.28
CA SER A 113 -1.90 -16.27 -2.37
C SER A 113 -0.58 -16.00 -3.08
N GLY A 114 0.21 -15.04 -2.58
CA GLY A 114 1.41 -14.57 -3.27
C GLY A 114 2.32 -15.70 -3.75
N SER A 115 2.92 -15.53 -4.93
CA SER A 115 3.81 -16.53 -5.52
C SER A 115 5.27 -16.31 -5.11
N PHE A 116 6.07 -17.38 -5.17
CA PHE A 116 7.53 -17.28 -5.12
C PHE A 116 8.13 -16.94 -6.49
N ASP A 117 7.38 -17.12 -7.58
CA ASP A 117 7.81 -16.84 -8.93
C ASP A 117 7.46 -15.39 -9.34
N ILE A 118 8.50 -14.63 -9.67
CA ILE A 118 8.42 -13.24 -10.12
C ILE A 118 7.57 -13.13 -11.40
N LEU A 119 7.71 -14.05 -12.35
CA LEU A 119 6.97 -13.98 -13.62
C LEU A 119 5.49 -14.22 -13.39
N THR A 120 5.14 -15.20 -12.55
CA THR A 120 3.77 -15.45 -12.12
C THR A 120 3.17 -14.24 -11.42
N GLU A 121 3.92 -13.58 -10.53
CA GLU A 121 3.45 -12.39 -9.82
C GLU A 121 3.21 -11.20 -10.77
N ILE A 122 4.16 -10.91 -11.66
CA ILE A 122 4.01 -9.84 -12.65
C ILE A 122 2.80 -10.11 -13.53
N LYS A 123 2.65 -11.34 -14.02
CA LYS A 123 1.50 -11.73 -14.82
C LYS A 123 0.20 -11.56 -14.05
N PHE A 124 0.15 -11.97 -12.78
CA PHE A 124 -1.02 -11.78 -11.93
C PHE A 124 -1.40 -10.30 -11.77
N LEU A 125 -0.43 -9.42 -11.51
CA LEU A 125 -0.68 -7.99 -11.41
C LEU A 125 -1.19 -7.40 -12.74
N LEU A 126 -0.61 -7.80 -13.87
CA LEU A 126 -1.03 -7.33 -15.20
C LEU A 126 -2.42 -7.84 -15.59
N ASP A 127 -2.67 -9.15 -15.45
CA ASP A 127 -3.96 -9.78 -15.75
C ASP A 127 -5.05 -9.25 -14.82
N GLY A 128 -4.72 -9.04 -13.54
CA GLY A 128 -5.59 -8.43 -12.54
C GLY A 128 -5.94 -6.99 -12.87
N THR A 129 -4.96 -6.17 -13.26
CA THR A 129 -5.21 -4.79 -13.72
C THR A 129 -6.03 -4.74 -14.99
N HIS A 130 -5.74 -5.60 -15.97
CA HIS A 130 -6.53 -5.68 -17.19
C HIS A 130 -7.99 -6.08 -16.92
N SER A 131 -8.20 -7.10 -16.08
CA SER A 131 -9.53 -7.56 -15.68
C SER A 131 -10.27 -6.49 -14.88
N PHE A 132 -9.57 -5.77 -14.01
CA PHE A 132 -10.12 -4.65 -13.26
C PHE A 132 -10.60 -3.54 -14.21
N ILE A 133 -9.76 -3.06 -15.13
CA ILE A 133 -10.11 -2.00 -16.10
C ILE A 133 -11.30 -2.42 -16.96
N THR A 134 -11.25 -3.61 -17.54
CA THR A 134 -12.31 -4.10 -18.46
C THR A 134 -13.62 -4.43 -17.75
N GLY A 135 -13.57 -4.70 -16.44
CA GLY A 135 -14.75 -4.94 -15.59
C GLY A 135 -15.42 -3.68 -15.04
N LEU A 136 -14.87 -2.49 -15.26
CA LEU A 136 -15.46 -1.25 -14.76
C LEU A 136 -16.72 -0.84 -15.55
N ASP A 137 -17.77 -0.47 -14.84
CA ASP A 137 -18.91 0.24 -15.42
C ASP A 137 -18.60 1.74 -15.49
N TYR A 138 -18.07 2.20 -16.62
CA TYR A 138 -17.71 3.60 -16.84
C TYR A 138 -18.90 4.57 -16.88
N LEU A 139 -20.15 4.09 -16.93
CA LEU A 139 -21.33 4.95 -16.87
C LEU A 139 -21.79 5.22 -15.43
N SER A 140 -21.32 4.42 -14.48
CA SER A 140 -21.69 4.56 -13.08
C SER A 140 -20.80 5.55 -12.33
N TRP A 141 -21.41 6.50 -11.63
CA TRP A 141 -20.69 7.45 -10.75
C TRP A 141 -19.91 6.73 -9.63
N LYS A 142 -20.37 5.53 -9.23
CA LYS A 142 -19.71 4.68 -8.22
C LYS A 142 -18.30 4.29 -8.64
N THR A 143 -18.09 4.04 -9.93
CA THR A 143 -16.78 3.68 -10.50
C THR A 143 -15.78 4.80 -10.29
N TYR A 144 -16.16 6.05 -10.60
CA TYR A 144 -15.27 7.20 -10.44
C TYR A 144 -14.94 7.48 -8.97
N LEU A 145 -15.92 7.32 -8.08
CA LEU A 145 -15.68 7.44 -6.65
C LEU A 145 -14.76 6.32 -6.12
N PHE A 146 -14.92 5.09 -6.62
CA PHE A 146 -14.02 3.99 -6.30
C PHE A 146 -12.60 4.24 -6.83
N LEU A 147 -12.44 4.71 -8.06
CA LEU A 147 -11.13 5.05 -8.63
C LEU A 147 -10.44 6.17 -7.84
N TYR A 148 -11.20 7.13 -7.32
CA TYR A 148 -10.70 8.13 -6.38
C TYR A 148 -10.17 7.50 -5.08
N PHE A 149 -10.90 6.56 -4.48
CA PHE A 149 -10.40 5.83 -3.30
C PHE A 149 -9.22 4.92 -3.62
N ALA A 150 -9.21 4.25 -4.78
CA ALA A 150 -8.08 3.46 -5.24
C ALA A 150 -6.82 4.30 -5.42
N LEU A 151 -6.95 5.50 -5.98
CA LEU A 151 -5.86 6.46 -6.10
C LEU A 151 -5.32 6.85 -4.72
N THR A 152 -6.20 7.31 -3.83
CA THR A 152 -5.80 7.88 -2.54
C THR A 152 -5.30 6.84 -1.55
N LEU A 153 -6.04 5.74 -1.36
CA LEU A 153 -5.68 4.65 -0.44
C LEU A 153 -4.58 3.76 -1.03
N GLY A 154 -4.61 3.50 -2.34
CA GLY A 154 -3.55 2.75 -3.01
C GLY A 154 -2.21 3.48 -2.94
N ALA A 155 -2.17 4.76 -3.32
CA ALA A 155 -0.94 5.54 -3.20
C ALA A 155 -0.55 5.77 -1.74
N GLY A 156 -1.52 5.93 -0.84
CA GLY A 156 -1.32 6.04 0.61
C GLY A 156 -0.85 4.73 1.27
N ALA A 157 -0.97 3.57 0.64
CA ALA A 157 -0.39 2.33 1.14
C ALA A 157 1.14 2.29 0.96
N ALA A 158 1.69 3.06 0.02
CA ALA A 158 3.12 3.05 -0.26
C ALA A 158 3.93 3.49 0.98
N PRO A 159 4.99 2.76 1.36
CA PRO A 159 5.75 3.07 2.56
C PRO A 159 6.63 4.31 2.31
N SER A 160 6.75 5.17 3.32
CA SER A 160 7.67 6.31 3.27
C SER A 160 9.12 5.86 3.44
N ARG A 161 10.08 6.77 3.18
CA ARG A 161 11.50 6.47 3.43
C ARG A 161 11.77 6.14 4.90
N THR A 162 11.12 6.85 5.80
CA THR A 162 11.20 6.62 7.26
C THR A 162 10.62 5.26 7.65
N ASP A 163 9.54 4.82 7.01
CA ASP A 163 8.95 3.49 7.28
C ASP A 163 9.87 2.37 6.83
N ILE A 164 10.47 2.51 5.63
CA ILE A 164 11.42 1.51 5.11
C ILE A 164 12.63 1.37 6.03
N LEU A 165 13.21 2.50 6.45
CA LEU A 165 14.39 2.50 7.32
C LEU A 165 14.08 1.90 8.71
N SER A 166 12.88 2.16 9.25
CA SER A 166 12.45 1.63 10.54
C SER A 166 12.10 0.13 10.48
N MET A 167 11.51 -0.33 9.37
CA MET A 167 11.17 -1.74 9.15
C MET A 167 12.40 -2.63 8.88
N LEU A 168 13.39 -2.13 8.13
CA LEU A 168 14.44 -2.97 7.54
C LEU A 168 15.23 -3.81 8.57
N PRO A 169 15.71 -3.24 9.70
CA PRO A 169 16.48 -4.02 10.67
C PRO A 169 15.68 -5.17 11.27
N GLY A 170 14.42 -4.91 11.64
CA GLY A 170 13.56 -5.94 12.22
C GLY A 170 13.15 -7.00 11.19
N LEU A 171 12.93 -6.61 9.93
CA LEU A 171 12.63 -7.54 8.85
C LEU A 171 13.82 -8.49 8.57
N ILE A 172 15.05 -7.97 8.57
CA ILE A 172 16.27 -8.80 8.45
C ILE A 172 16.34 -9.82 9.59
N ILE A 173 16.07 -9.40 10.83
CA ILE A 173 16.07 -10.29 12.00
C ILE A 173 15.01 -11.38 11.84
N ILE A 174 13.77 -11.02 11.47
CA ILE A 174 12.66 -11.97 11.30
C ILE A 174 12.97 -12.98 10.20
N VAL A 175 13.46 -12.54 9.05
CA VAL A 175 13.80 -13.42 7.92
C VAL A 175 14.96 -14.35 8.29
N THR A 176 15.99 -13.83 8.96
CA THR A 176 17.15 -14.63 9.39
C THR A 176 16.74 -15.69 10.40
N ALA A 177 15.92 -15.32 11.39
CA ALA A 177 15.37 -16.25 12.37
C ALA A 177 14.51 -17.34 11.69
N PHE A 178 13.69 -16.97 10.71
CA PHE A 178 12.88 -17.93 9.95
C PHE A 178 13.73 -18.96 9.19
N TYR A 179 14.76 -18.50 8.47
CA TYR A 179 15.67 -19.41 7.76
C TYR A 179 16.42 -20.33 8.72
N ALA A 180 16.90 -19.81 9.85
CA ALA A 180 17.56 -20.62 10.87
C ALA A 180 16.63 -21.71 11.42
N LEU A 181 15.39 -21.36 11.78
CA LEU A 181 14.42 -22.33 12.30
C LEU A 181 14.05 -23.40 11.27
N ASN A 182 13.86 -23.00 10.00
CA ASN A 182 13.59 -23.94 8.92
C ASN A 182 14.79 -24.88 8.67
N TYR A 183 16.02 -24.39 8.79
CA TYR A 183 17.23 -25.22 8.71
C TYR A 183 17.26 -26.32 9.78
N PHE A 184 16.76 -26.02 10.98
CA PHE A 184 16.61 -27.00 12.06
C PHE A 184 15.33 -27.86 11.96
N GLY A 185 14.58 -27.76 10.86
CA GLY A 185 13.35 -28.54 10.62
C GLY A 185 12.11 -28.02 11.36
N ILE A 186 12.19 -26.86 12.00
CA ILE A 186 11.05 -26.23 12.68
C ILE A 186 10.29 -25.39 11.64
N LYS A 187 9.19 -25.95 11.12
CA LYS A 187 8.31 -25.24 10.19
C LYS A 187 7.32 -24.34 10.94
N ILE A 188 7.41 -23.03 10.73
CA ILE A 188 6.46 -22.06 11.29
C ILE A 188 5.37 -21.77 10.25
N GLN A 189 4.30 -22.56 10.27
CA GLN A 189 3.16 -22.39 9.36
C GLN A 189 2.53 -20.98 9.44
N TYR A 190 2.56 -20.35 10.62
CA TYR A 190 2.01 -19.00 10.82
C TYR A 190 2.74 -17.93 10.01
N LEU A 191 4.04 -18.08 9.74
CA LEU A 191 4.78 -17.09 8.96
C LEU A 191 4.39 -17.11 7.48
N ASP A 192 4.12 -18.29 6.92
CA ASP A 192 3.63 -18.42 5.55
C ASP A 192 2.26 -17.74 5.40
N ILE A 193 1.37 -17.92 6.38
CA ILE A 193 0.05 -17.26 6.40
C ILE A 193 0.18 -15.74 6.48
N ILE A 194 1.09 -15.23 7.32
CA ILE A 194 1.33 -13.78 7.47
C ILE A 194 1.85 -13.20 6.15
N PHE A 195 2.86 -13.83 5.54
CA PHE A 195 3.43 -13.32 4.28
C PHE A 195 2.44 -13.44 3.12
N SER A 196 1.67 -14.51 3.03
CA SER A 196 0.61 -14.65 2.02
C SER A 196 -0.46 -13.57 2.20
N SER A 197 -0.89 -13.29 3.43
CA SER A 197 -1.87 -12.24 3.72
C SER A 197 -1.35 -10.85 3.38
N LEU A 198 -0.09 -10.56 3.71
CA LEU A 198 0.55 -9.30 3.36
C LEU A 198 0.67 -9.13 1.84
N SER A 199 1.03 -10.20 1.12
CA SER A 199 1.10 -10.17 -0.34
C SER A 199 -0.26 -9.91 -0.98
N ALA A 200 -1.32 -10.56 -0.51
CA ALA A 200 -2.68 -10.31 -0.97
C ALA A 200 -3.13 -8.87 -0.68
N SER A 201 -2.81 -8.34 0.49
CA SER A 201 -3.06 -6.93 0.86
C SER A 201 -2.39 -5.96 -0.12
N LEU A 202 -1.13 -6.20 -0.47
CA LEU A 202 -0.42 -5.37 -1.45
C LEU A 202 -1.06 -5.47 -2.83
N SER A 203 -1.46 -6.65 -3.29
CA SER A 203 -2.15 -6.82 -4.58
C SER A 203 -3.46 -6.03 -4.65
N ILE A 204 -4.24 -6.00 -3.57
CA ILE A 204 -5.47 -5.19 -3.47
C ILE A 204 -5.18 -3.70 -3.66
N ALA A 205 -4.03 -3.22 -3.17
CA ALA A 205 -3.61 -1.83 -3.38
C ALA A 205 -3.09 -1.59 -4.81
N ILE A 206 -2.23 -2.49 -5.30
CA ILE A 206 -1.48 -2.31 -6.55
C ILE A 206 -2.40 -2.40 -7.77
N ILE A 207 -3.27 -3.42 -7.86
CA ILE A 207 -4.10 -3.66 -9.05
C ILE A 207 -4.93 -2.43 -9.45
N PRO A 208 -5.75 -1.86 -8.55
CA PRO A 208 -6.57 -0.71 -8.91
C PRO A 208 -5.74 0.58 -9.01
N LEU A 209 -4.65 0.72 -8.26
CA LEU A 209 -3.74 1.87 -8.40
C LEU A 209 -3.02 1.87 -9.75
N LEU A 210 -2.54 0.71 -10.20
CA LEU A 210 -1.93 0.53 -11.52
C LEU A 210 -2.95 0.82 -12.62
N ALA A 211 -4.21 0.42 -12.45
CA ALA A 211 -5.29 0.78 -13.37
C ALA A 211 -5.48 2.29 -13.47
N VAL A 212 -5.51 3.00 -12.34
CA VAL A 212 -5.57 4.47 -12.31
C VAL A 212 -4.35 5.09 -13.01
N ALA A 213 -3.15 4.57 -12.76
CA ALA A 213 -1.93 5.05 -13.40
C ALA A 213 -1.96 4.86 -14.93
N VAL A 214 -2.45 3.72 -15.42
CA VAL A 214 -2.63 3.47 -16.86
C VAL A 214 -3.64 4.47 -17.45
N ILE A 215 -4.79 4.69 -16.78
CA ILE A 215 -5.80 5.65 -17.25
C ILE A 215 -5.21 7.06 -17.35
N ILE A 216 -4.49 7.52 -16.31
CA ILE A 216 -3.86 8.84 -16.30
C ILE A 216 -2.79 8.96 -17.38
N GLY A 217 -1.90 7.97 -17.51
CA GLY A 217 -0.86 7.97 -18.54
C GLY A 217 -1.42 8.01 -19.96
N MET A 218 -2.55 7.32 -20.21
CA MET A 218 -3.26 7.41 -21.50
C MET A 218 -3.84 8.80 -21.75
N LEU A 219 -4.39 9.45 -20.73
CA LEU A 219 -4.91 10.83 -20.85
C LEU A 219 -3.80 11.84 -21.12
N GLU A 220 -2.67 11.73 -20.43
CA GLU A 220 -1.47 12.56 -20.66
C GLU A 220 -0.97 12.41 -22.10
N LEU A 221 -0.88 11.16 -22.60
CA LEU A 221 -0.45 10.89 -23.98
C LEU A 221 -1.38 11.54 -25.02
N ILE A 222 -2.70 11.42 -24.82
CA ILE A 222 -3.70 12.04 -25.72
C ILE A 222 -3.57 13.57 -25.71
N ALA A 223 -3.30 14.17 -24.55
CA ALA A 223 -3.13 15.62 -24.43
C ALA A 223 -1.90 16.11 -25.22
N VAL A 224 -0.78 15.39 -25.15
CA VAL A 224 0.45 15.71 -25.89
C VAL A 224 0.27 15.55 -27.40
N VAL A 225 -0.47 14.54 -27.87
CA VAL A 225 -0.74 14.34 -29.30
C VAL A 225 -1.63 15.45 -29.88
N LYS A 226 -2.45 16.10 -29.05
CA LYS A 226 -3.36 17.19 -29.46
C LYS A 226 -2.74 18.59 -29.42
N SER A 227 -1.60 18.77 -28.75
CA SER A 227 -0.86 20.04 -28.66
C SER A 227 0.14 20.22 -29.79
#